data_AF-A0A960J0V0-F1
#
_entry.id   AF-A0A960J0V0-F1
#
_cell.length_a   1.000
_cell.length_b   1.000
_cell.length_c   1.000
_cell.angle_alpha   90.00
_cell.angle_beta   90.00
_cell.angle_gamma   90.00
#
_symmetry.space_group_name_H-M   'P 1'
#
loop_
_entity.id
_entity.type
_entity.pdbx_description
1 polymer ?
#
loop_
_entity_poly.entity_id
_entity_poly.type
_entity_poly.pdbx_seq_one_letter_code
_entity_poly.pdbx_strand_id
1 'polypeptide(L)'
;EVVADARDRGLCRRRWPAWAAGVAWIATAAAAALLWASGALDEDQELDPLTVGVVAGILLVGFIAGRVSASDRQRDTAAGLDAGGRWLGVRRYLLDHGSFSDQPAAAVAVWDRYLAHAAAMDLAGLAVAQLPLGAEDDRHAWSAVTGEWRPVVVDYPRFEPGWGRHPAAAIALGLLGGALSLALMWGSWRYAGDTDLGGLLDGVDPDLLRWAGWGALVVCALGLVPLGYAATELWRGVADSFSVRTVDGVVLRTRARSGGLQPPKVVRYFSEPARRGQEEREPRWYVAVDTGESPRVDAWRVRRHVYDQVHQHQRVRVEVRPRLGHVRSVTPLGGGVDVASAEAPAPAEGTPAASPGGADELRAAARALAEGR
;
A
#
# COMPACT_ATOMS: atom_id res chain seq x y z
N GLU A 1 22.05 -1.98 -1.93
CA GLU A 1 23.02 -2.86 -2.62
C GLU A 1 23.00 -2.66 -4.13
N VAL A 2 21.90 -2.99 -4.84
CA VAL A 2 21.78 -2.84 -6.30
C VAL A 2 22.14 -1.44 -6.83
N VAL A 3 21.68 -0.38 -6.16
CA VAL A 3 21.97 1.02 -6.57
C VAL A 3 23.43 1.41 -6.31
N ALA A 4 24.11 0.74 -5.37
CA ALA A 4 25.53 0.97 -5.13
C ALA A 4 26.36 0.27 -6.22
N ASP A 5 26.07 -1.01 -6.51
CA ASP A 5 26.72 -1.77 -7.59
C ASP A 5 26.52 -1.11 -8.96
N ALA A 6 25.32 -0.61 -9.26
CA ALA A 6 25.06 0.13 -10.51
C ALA A 6 25.86 1.44 -10.60
N ARG A 7 26.14 2.10 -9.47
CA ARG A 7 26.99 3.30 -9.40
C ARG A 7 28.47 2.95 -9.56
N ASP A 8 28.92 1.89 -8.92
CA ASP A 8 30.31 1.41 -9.00
C ASP A 8 30.66 0.96 -10.43
N ARG A 9 29.68 0.40 -11.16
CA ARG A 9 29.78 0.07 -12.58
C ARG A 9 29.59 1.26 -13.53
N GLY A 10 29.35 2.46 -13.00
CA GLY A 10 29.15 3.67 -13.80
C GLY A 10 27.88 3.68 -14.66
N LEU A 11 26.91 2.82 -14.37
CA LEU A 11 25.65 2.70 -15.12
C LEU A 11 24.66 3.81 -14.74
N CYS A 12 24.65 4.20 -13.47
CA CYS A 12 23.85 5.31 -12.99
C CYS A 12 24.67 6.27 -12.12
N ARG A 13 24.20 7.50 -12.03
CA ARG A 13 24.77 8.52 -11.14
C ARG A 13 23.67 9.25 -10.39
N ARG A 14 24.01 9.78 -9.22
CA ARG A 14 23.05 10.56 -8.42
C ARG A 14 22.56 11.75 -9.24
N ARG A 15 21.24 11.94 -9.31
CA ARG A 15 20.64 13.05 -10.08
C ARG A 15 21.10 14.41 -9.56
N TRP A 16 21.22 14.52 -8.25
CA TRP A 16 21.74 15.70 -7.56
C TRP A 16 23.09 15.34 -6.93
N PRO A 17 24.16 16.05 -7.28
CA PRO A 17 25.44 15.83 -6.63
C PRO A 17 25.36 16.30 -5.17
N ALA A 18 26.11 15.65 -4.27
CA ALA A 18 26.06 15.95 -2.84
C ALA A 18 26.42 17.42 -2.52
N TRP A 19 27.29 18.03 -3.33
CA TRP A 19 27.66 19.44 -3.18
C TRP A 19 26.48 20.38 -3.41
N ALA A 20 25.53 20.06 -4.30
CA ALA A 20 24.39 20.93 -4.58
C ALA A 20 23.45 21.04 -3.38
N ALA A 21 23.26 19.93 -2.65
CA ALA A 21 22.56 19.93 -1.38
C ALA A 21 23.32 20.73 -0.31
N GLY A 22 24.65 20.56 -0.25
CA GLY A 22 25.51 21.31 0.66
C GLY A 22 25.43 22.84 0.44
N VAL A 23 25.50 23.29 -0.81
CA VAL A 23 25.35 24.71 -1.18
C VAL A 23 23.98 25.25 -0.77
N ALA A 24 22.90 24.48 -0.98
CA ALA A 24 21.57 24.88 -0.57
C ALA A 24 21.45 25.04 0.96
N TRP A 25 22.01 24.10 1.74
CA TRP A 25 22.04 24.19 3.20
C TRP A 25 22.87 25.38 3.69
N ILE A 26 24.03 25.64 3.08
CA ILE A 26 24.87 26.80 3.40
C ILE A 26 24.09 28.09 3.14
N ALA A 27 23.39 28.20 2.01
CA ALA A 27 22.58 29.37 1.70
C ALA A 27 21.43 29.57 2.70
N THR A 28 20.73 28.49 3.09
CA THR A 28 19.68 28.56 4.12
C THR A 28 20.24 29.00 5.47
N ALA A 29 21.37 28.43 5.89
CA ALA A 29 22.02 28.80 7.15
C ALA A 29 22.52 30.25 7.15
N ALA A 30 23.11 30.71 6.04
CA ALA A 30 23.55 32.09 5.87
C ALA A 30 22.36 33.07 5.93
N ALA A 31 21.25 32.76 5.27
CA ALA A 31 20.04 33.59 5.31
C ALA A 31 19.42 33.64 6.72
N ALA A 32 19.38 32.51 7.42
CA ALA A 32 18.91 32.46 8.81
C ALA A 32 19.84 33.24 9.76
N ALA A 33 21.16 33.15 9.58
CA ALA A 33 22.13 33.89 10.37
C ALA A 33 22.03 35.41 10.12
N LEU A 34 21.82 35.82 8.86
CA LEU A 34 21.59 37.24 8.51
C LEU A 34 20.29 37.77 9.13
N LEU A 35 19.22 36.98 9.11
CA LEU A 35 17.95 37.34 9.73
C LEU A 35 18.07 37.45 11.26
N TRP A 36 18.83 36.55 11.88
CA TRP A 36 19.09 36.61 13.31
C TRP A 36 19.94 37.85 13.66
N ALA A 37 20.99 38.12 12.88
CA ALA A 37 21.87 39.27 13.08
C ALA A 37 21.18 40.63 12.83
N SER A 38 20.09 40.66 12.06
CA SER A 38 19.35 41.90 11.81
C SER A 38 18.45 42.35 12.97
N GLY A 39 18.28 41.52 14.01
CA GLY A 39 17.40 41.83 15.15
C GLY A 39 15.90 41.87 14.80
N ALA A 40 15.53 41.40 13.59
CA ALA A 40 14.15 41.48 13.08
C ALA A 40 13.16 40.52 13.79
N LEU A 41 13.64 39.74 14.75
CA LEU A 41 12.87 38.76 15.53
C LEU A 41 12.86 39.07 17.04
N ASP A 42 13.29 40.28 17.45
CA ASP A 42 13.21 40.70 18.86
C ASP A 42 11.76 40.79 19.34
N GLU A 43 11.50 40.36 20.58
CA GLU A 43 10.15 40.22 21.16
C GLU A 43 9.34 41.53 21.22
N ASP A 44 10.01 42.69 21.17
CA ASP A 44 9.39 44.00 21.32
C ASP A 44 8.88 44.63 19.99
N GLN A 45 9.10 43.97 18.84
CA GLN A 45 8.67 44.47 17.52
C GLN A 45 7.52 43.65 16.90
N GLU A 46 6.50 44.34 16.39
CA GLU A 46 5.51 43.71 15.50
C GLU A 46 6.19 43.21 14.22
N LEU A 47 5.94 41.94 13.86
CA LEU A 47 6.54 41.30 12.70
C LEU A 47 6.05 41.94 11.39
N ASP A 48 6.91 42.74 10.75
CA ASP A 48 6.67 43.29 9.41
C ASP A 48 6.40 42.16 8.39
N PRO A 49 5.36 42.27 7.52
CA PRO A 49 5.12 41.36 6.40
C PRO A 49 6.36 40.94 5.60
N LEU A 50 7.37 41.82 5.47
CA LEU A 50 8.63 41.48 4.81
C LEU A 50 9.43 40.42 5.59
N THR A 51 9.53 40.55 6.92
CA THR A 51 10.18 39.58 7.81
C THR A 51 9.48 38.22 7.74
N VAL A 52 8.14 38.21 7.73
CA VAL A 52 7.34 36.99 7.56
C VAL A 52 7.64 36.32 6.20
N GLY A 53 7.74 37.11 5.13
CA GLY A 53 8.11 36.61 3.80
C GLY A 53 9.51 36.00 3.75
N VAL A 54 10.50 36.62 4.41
CA VAL A 54 11.87 36.11 4.50
C VAL A 54 11.94 34.79 5.28
N VAL A 55 11.25 34.71 6.43
CA VAL A 55 11.15 33.46 7.22
C VAL A 55 10.51 32.34 6.38
N ALA A 56 9.40 32.62 5.71
CA ALA A 56 8.73 31.66 4.84
C ALA A 56 9.65 31.20 3.68
N GLY A 57 10.43 32.11 3.09
CA GLY A 57 11.42 31.80 2.07
C GLY A 57 12.54 30.88 2.57
N ILE A 58 13.10 31.17 3.75
CA ILE A 58 14.13 30.34 4.40
C ILE A 58 13.59 28.94 4.66
N LEU A 59 12.37 28.83 5.21
CA LEU A 59 11.71 27.54 5.47
C LEU A 59 11.45 26.75 4.18
N LEU A 60 10.99 27.41 3.12
CA LEU A 60 10.74 26.77 1.83
C LEU A 60 12.04 26.25 1.19
N VAL A 61 13.11 27.05 1.19
CA VAL A 61 14.41 26.64 0.65
C VAL A 61 15.01 25.51 1.48
N GLY A 62 14.93 25.61 2.82
CA GLY A 62 15.37 24.54 3.71
C GLY A 62 14.58 23.24 3.50
N PHE A 63 13.27 23.33 3.28
CA PHE A 63 12.43 22.18 2.92
C PHE A 63 12.88 21.55 1.59
N ILE A 64 13.11 22.34 0.55
CA ILE A 64 13.59 21.84 -0.75
C ILE A 64 14.99 21.21 -0.60
N ALA A 65 15.91 21.86 0.12
CA ALA A 65 17.25 21.34 0.40
C ALA A 65 17.20 19.99 1.14
N GLY A 66 16.31 19.86 2.13
CA GLY A 66 16.04 18.60 2.82
C GLY A 66 15.52 17.52 1.87
N ARG A 67 14.57 17.86 0.98
CA ARG A 67 14.03 16.92 -0.02
C ARG A 67 15.07 16.48 -1.04
N VAL A 68 15.97 17.36 -1.46
CA VAL A 68 17.09 17.05 -2.37
C VAL A 68 18.14 16.20 -1.66
N SER A 69 18.47 16.51 -0.41
CA SER A 69 19.44 15.76 0.40
C SER A 69 19.00 14.32 0.64
N ALA A 70 17.71 14.14 0.94
CA ALA A 70 17.09 12.83 1.14
C ALA A 70 16.72 12.12 -0.18
N SER A 71 16.97 12.74 -1.34
CA SER A 71 16.65 12.13 -2.64
C SER A 71 17.77 11.20 -3.09
N ASP A 72 17.42 9.92 -3.22
CA ASP A 72 18.23 8.87 -3.84
C ASP A 72 17.93 8.67 -5.33
N ARG A 73 17.24 9.64 -5.96
CA ARG A 73 16.98 9.59 -7.40
C ARG A 73 18.29 9.50 -8.19
N GLN A 74 18.36 8.50 -9.05
CA GLN A 74 19.46 8.29 -9.96
C GLN A 74 19.14 8.88 -11.34
N ARG A 75 20.17 9.04 -12.15
CA ARG A 75 20.11 9.42 -13.56
C ARG A 75 21.02 8.47 -14.33
N ASP A 76 20.54 7.96 -15.45
CA ASP A 76 21.32 7.03 -16.26
C ASP A 76 22.50 7.73 -16.94
N THR A 77 23.58 6.98 -17.12
CA THR A 77 24.73 7.37 -17.95
C THR A 77 24.58 6.82 -19.36
N ALA A 78 25.42 7.23 -20.30
CA ALA A 78 25.42 6.65 -21.65
C ALA A 78 25.67 5.13 -21.63
N ALA A 79 26.58 4.67 -20.76
CA ALA A 79 26.82 3.23 -20.53
C ALA A 79 25.61 2.54 -19.88
N GLY A 80 24.91 3.22 -18.97
CA GLY A 80 23.65 2.73 -18.38
C GLY A 80 22.55 2.55 -19.41
N LEU A 81 22.37 3.52 -20.31
CA LEU A 81 21.38 3.43 -21.39
C LEU A 81 21.70 2.30 -22.39
N ASP A 82 22.97 2.12 -22.75
CA ASP A 82 23.41 1.03 -23.62
C ASP A 82 23.21 -0.36 -22.95
N ALA A 83 23.63 -0.51 -21.69
CA ALA A 83 23.41 -1.73 -20.94
C ALA A 83 21.92 -2.02 -20.72
N GLY A 84 21.12 -1.00 -20.38
CA GLY A 84 19.67 -1.10 -20.26
C GLY A 84 19.02 -1.50 -21.58
N GLY A 85 19.47 -0.91 -22.70
CA GLY A 85 19.02 -1.27 -24.04
C GLY A 85 19.28 -2.74 -24.39
N ARG A 86 20.46 -3.28 -24.06
CA ARG A 86 20.76 -4.71 -24.22
C ARG A 86 19.79 -5.58 -23.42
N TRP A 87 19.55 -5.22 -22.15
CA TRP A 87 18.63 -5.96 -21.29
C TRP A 87 17.16 -5.86 -21.74
N LEU A 88 16.73 -4.72 -22.28
CA LEU A 88 15.42 -4.57 -22.92
C LEU A 88 15.32 -5.45 -24.17
N GLY A 89 16.40 -5.58 -24.95
CA GLY A 89 16.49 -6.52 -26.06
C GLY A 89 16.32 -7.97 -25.61
N VAL A 90 16.99 -8.38 -24.52
CA VAL A 90 16.81 -9.71 -23.92
C VAL A 90 15.37 -9.91 -23.45
N ARG A 91 14.78 -8.92 -22.75
CA ARG A 91 13.38 -8.99 -22.31
C ARG A 91 12.41 -9.15 -23.47
N ARG A 92 12.62 -8.41 -24.56
CA ARG A 92 11.82 -8.54 -25.79
C ARG A 92 11.99 -9.91 -26.43
N TYR A 93 13.22 -10.41 -26.53
CA TYR A 93 13.48 -11.74 -27.06
C TYR A 93 12.75 -12.84 -26.25
N LEU A 94 12.80 -12.76 -24.91
CA LEU A 94 12.10 -13.68 -24.01
C LEU A 94 10.57 -13.58 -24.14
N LEU A 95 10.04 -12.38 -24.34
CA LEU A 95 8.61 -12.18 -24.60
C LEU A 95 8.16 -12.77 -25.94
N ASP A 96 8.95 -12.55 -27.00
CA ASP A 96 8.59 -12.93 -28.37
C ASP A 96 8.76 -14.45 -28.60
N HIS A 97 9.69 -15.10 -27.89
CA HIS A 97 10.06 -16.51 -28.14
C HIS A 97 9.87 -17.45 -26.94
N GLY A 98 9.57 -16.91 -25.76
CA GLY A 98 9.47 -17.70 -24.53
C GLY A 98 8.06 -17.69 -23.95
N SER A 99 7.49 -18.87 -23.73
CA SER A 99 6.22 -19.04 -23.01
C SER A 99 6.44 -19.15 -21.50
N PHE A 100 7.02 -18.12 -20.87
CA PHE A 100 7.46 -18.17 -19.47
C PHE A 100 6.37 -17.92 -18.42
N SER A 101 5.23 -17.33 -18.78
CA SER A 101 4.18 -16.93 -17.82
C SER A 101 3.70 -18.08 -16.94
N ASP A 102 3.57 -19.25 -17.55
CA ASP A 102 2.95 -20.43 -16.94
C ASP A 102 3.98 -21.53 -16.62
N GLN A 103 5.28 -21.23 -16.73
CA GLN A 103 6.34 -22.21 -16.47
C GLN A 103 6.55 -22.38 -14.96
N PRO A 104 6.56 -23.62 -14.44
CA PRO A 104 6.86 -23.86 -13.04
C PRO A 104 8.35 -23.65 -12.73
N ALA A 105 8.69 -23.52 -11.47
CA ALA A 105 10.07 -23.43 -10.99
C ALA A 105 10.94 -24.61 -11.46
N ALA A 106 10.36 -25.81 -11.56
CA ALA A 106 11.03 -27.01 -12.06
C ALA A 106 11.46 -26.90 -13.55
N ALA A 107 10.87 -25.98 -14.31
CA ALA A 107 11.23 -25.73 -15.70
C ALA A 107 12.65 -25.16 -15.85
N VAL A 108 13.33 -24.84 -14.73
CA VAL A 108 14.77 -24.53 -14.71
C VAL A 108 15.61 -25.64 -15.33
N ALA A 109 15.16 -26.90 -15.28
CA ALA A 109 15.87 -28.01 -15.92
C ALA A 109 15.92 -27.89 -17.46
N VAL A 110 14.95 -27.20 -18.06
CA VAL A 110 14.84 -27.03 -19.52
C VAL A 110 15.35 -25.66 -19.95
N TRP A 111 14.94 -24.62 -19.22
CA TRP A 111 15.20 -23.23 -19.58
C TRP A 111 16.46 -22.65 -18.92
N ASP A 112 16.95 -23.29 -17.86
CA ASP A 112 18.17 -22.92 -17.13
C ASP A 112 18.24 -21.40 -16.87
N ARG A 113 19.32 -20.75 -17.30
CA ARG A 113 19.52 -19.30 -17.19
C ARG A 113 18.36 -18.48 -17.74
N TYR A 114 17.65 -18.93 -18.77
CA TYR A 114 16.57 -18.14 -19.36
C TYR A 114 15.38 -18.01 -18.41
N LEU A 115 15.10 -19.02 -17.58
CA LEU A 115 14.07 -18.90 -16.54
C LEU A 115 14.48 -17.87 -15.49
N ALA A 116 15.75 -17.83 -15.09
CA ALA A 116 16.25 -16.83 -14.14
C ALA A 116 16.15 -15.40 -14.72
N HIS A 117 16.51 -15.20 -15.99
CA HIS A 117 16.35 -13.90 -16.64
C HIS A 117 14.88 -13.52 -16.83
N ALA A 118 14.02 -14.48 -17.17
CA ALA A 118 12.58 -14.27 -17.28
C ALA A 118 11.97 -13.89 -15.92
N ALA A 119 12.36 -14.57 -14.84
CA ALA A 119 11.97 -14.24 -13.47
C ALA A 119 12.42 -12.83 -13.07
N ALA A 120 13.68 -12.47 -13.33
CA ALA A 120 14.21 -11.13 -13.04
C ALA A 120 13.53 -10.01 -13.86
N MET A 121 12.97 -10.34 -15.03
CA MET A 121 12.29 -9.40 -15.93
C MET A 121 10.76 -9.38 -15.77
N ASP A 122 10.23 -10.02 -14.72
CA ASP A 122 8.79 -10.16 -14.41
C ASP A 122 7.99 -10.89 -15.52
N LEU A 123 8.62 -11.90 -16.14
CA LEU A 123 8.02 -12.71 -17.21
C LEU A 123 7.62 -14.13 -16.74
N ALA A 124 8.19 -14.61 -15.63
CA ALA A 124 7.98 -15.97 -15.12
C ALA A 124 7.25 -15.96 -13.76
N GLY A 125 6.02 -15.41 -13.75
CA GLY A 125 5.24 -15.19 -12.53
C GLY A 125 5.00 -16.47 -11.71
N LEU A 126 4.68 -17.59 -12.37
CA LEU A 126 4.47 -18.87 -11.68
C LEU A 126 5.75 -19.39 -11.01
N ALA A 127 6.89 -19.34 -11.71
CA ALA A 127 8.17 -19.81 -11.17
C ALA A 127 8.60 -18.98 -9.94
N VAL A 128 8.42 -17.66 -9.98
CA VAL A 128 8.71 -16.76 -8.84
C VAL A 128 7.77 -17.06 -7.66
N ALA A 129 6.49 -17.29 -7.92
CA ALA A 129 5.53 -17.64 -6.88
C ALA A 129 5.86 -18.98 -6.18
N GLN A 130 6.45 -19.94 -6.91
CA GLN A 130 6.86 -21.24 -6.37
C GLN A 130 8.22 -21.21 -5.64
N LEU A 131 9.07 -20.22 -5.94
CA LEU A 131 10.40 -20.06 -5.34
C LEU A 131 10.47 -18.79 -4.48
N PRO A 132 9.94 -18.81 -3.24
CA PRO A 132 10.11 -17.69 -2.33
C PRO A 132 11.60 -17.52 -2.00
N LEU A 133 12.25 -16.51 -2.59
CA LEU A 133 13.68 -16.19 -2.43
C LEU A 133 14.01 -15.51 -1.07
N GLY A 134 13.29 -15.87 -0.01
CA GLY A 134 13.47 -15.34 1.35
C GLY A 134 12.20 -14.75 1.95
N ALA A 135 12.34 -14.16 3.14
CA ALA A 135 11.24 -13.47 3.84
C ALA A 135 10.92 -12.17 3.10
N GLU A 136 9.91 -12.23 2.24
CA GLU A 136 9.38 -11.06 1.55
C GLU A 136 8.91 -9.99 2.55
N ASP A 137 9.39 -8.76 2.40
CA ASP A 137 8.87 -7.63 3.20
C ASP A 137 7.39 -7.40 2.87
N ASP A 138 6.55 -7.46 3.91
CA ASP A 138 5.12 -7.22 3.83
C ASP A 138 4.78 -5.82 3.29
N ARG A 139 5.60 -4.82 3.62
CA ARG A 139 5.31 -3.41 3.32
C ARG A 139 6.07 -2.89 2.12
N HIS A 140 7.01 -3.64 1.56
CA HIS A 140 7.78 -3.21 0.40
C HIS A 140 7.64 -4.23 -0.71
N ALA A 141 7.22 -3.75 -1.87
CA ALA A 141 7.11 -4.53 -3.08
C ALA A 141 7.76 -3.78 -4.24
N TRP A 142 8.19 -4.51 -5.26
CA TRP A 142 8.67 -3.93 -6.51
C TRP A 142 7.57 -4.03 -7.56
N SER A 143 7.36 -2.98 -8.32
CA SER A 143 6.38 -2.94 -9.39
C SER A 143 7.00 -2.42 -10.67
N ALA A 144 6.66 -3.05 -11.80
CA ALA A 144 7.03 -2.62 -13.14
C ALA A 144 5.83 -2.07 -13.95
N VAL A 145 4.69 -1.79 -13.30
CA VAL A 145 3.43 -1.38 -13.96
C VAL A 145 3.58 -0.15 -14.86
N THR A 146 4.43 0.81 -14.46
CA THR A 146 4.67 2.05 -15.23
C THR A 146 5.71 1.87 -16.35
N GLY A 147 6.24 0.66 -16.56
CA GLY A 147 7.33 0.39 -17.50
C GLY A 147 8.73 0.54 -16.92
N GLU A 148 8.86 1.08 -15.70
CA GLU A 148 10.11 1.16 -14.94
C GLU A 148 9.95 0.43 -13.60
N TRP A 149 11.00 -0.25 -13.15
CA TRP A 149 11.02 -0.87 -11.83
C TRP A 149 11.06 0.20 -10.74
N ARG A 150 10.02 0.23 -9.91
CA ARG A 150 9.93 1.16 -8.79
C ARG A 150 9.61 0.44 -7.49
N PRO A 151 10.18 0.89 -6.36
CA PRO A 151 9.74 0.43 -5.05
C PRO A 151 8.36 1.02 -4.75
N VAL A 152 7.45 0.17 -4.30
CA VAL A 152 6.11 0.53 -3.86
C VAL A 152 5.94 0.13 -2.40
N VAL A 153 5.47 1.07 -1.60
CA VAL A 153 5.15 0.82 -0.19
C VAL A 153 3.69 0.37 -0.10
N VAL A 154 3.47 -0.79 0.50
CA VAL A 154 2.15 -1.36 0.76
C VAL A 154 1.74 -1.00 2.19
N ASP A 155 0.77 -0.10 2.28
CA ASP A 155 0.17 0.29 3.54
C ASP A 155 -1.00 -0.64 3.88
N TYR A 156 -1.12 -1.01 5.16
CA TYR A 156 -2.23 -1.85 5.65
C TYR A 156 -3.07 -1.03 6.63
N PRO A 157 -4.14 -0.36 6.17
CA PRO A 157 -4.94 0.51 7.02
C PRO A 157 -5.55 -0.26 8.20
N ARG A 158 -5.15 0.11 9.43
CA ARG A 158 -5.65 -0.52 10.68
C ARG A 158 -6.66 0.35 11.43
N PHE A 159 -6.46 1.66 11.42
CA PHE A 159 -7.23 2.62 12.22
C PHE A 159 -8.23 3.43 11.39
N GLU A 160 -8.37 3.09 10.11
CA GLU A 160 -9.25 3.82 9.22
C GLU A 160 -10.73 3.46 9.44
N PRO A 161 -11.59 4.45 9.73
CA PRO A 161 -13.02 4.23 9.92
C PRO A 161 -13.65 3.56 8.70
N GLY A 162 -14.29 2.41 8.93
CA GLY A 162 -15.03 1.68 7.90
C GLY A 162 -14.19 0.91 6.87
N TRP A 163 -12.86 0.90 6.93
CA TRP A 163 -12.04 0.34 5.85
C TRP A 163 -12.34 -1.15 5.55
N GLY A 164 -12.58 -1.45 4.28
CA GLY A 164 -12.98 -2.75 3.74
C GLY A 164 -14.45 -3.12 3.94
N ARG A 165 -15.25 -2.33 4.66
CA ARG A 165 -16.66 -2.66 4.94
C ARG A 165 -17.56 -2.30 3.76
N HIS A 166 -18.65 -3.06 3.63
CA HIS A 166 -19.69 -2.72 2.66
C HIS A 166 -20.36 -1.37 3.02
N PRO A 167 -20.68 -0.49 2.06
CA PRO A 167 -21.23 0.85 2.34
C PRO A 167 -22.45 0.85 3.25
N ALA A 168 -23.41 -0.05 3.02
CA ALA A 168 -24.60 -0.17 3.87
C ALA A 168 -24.27 -0.55 5.32
N ALA A 169 -23.25 -1.40 5.54
CA ALA A 169 -22.83 -1.78 6.88
C ALA A 169 -22.11 -0.62 7.59
N ALA A 170 -21.30 0.16 6.87
CA ALA A 170 -20.67 1.37 7.39
C ALA A 170 -21.71 2.43 7.79
N ILE A 171 -22.76 2.63 6.98
CA ILE A 171 -23.89 3.52 7.30
C ILE A 171 -24.60 3.04 8.56
N ALA A 172 -24.99 1.76 8.62
CA ALA A 172 -25.71 1.22 9.77
C ALA A 172 -24.90 1.30 11.07
N LEU A 173 -23.61 0.95 11.02
CA LEU A 173 -22.71 1.03 12.18
C LEU A 173 -22.40 2.48 12.57
N GLY A 174 -22.24 3.38 11.60
CA GLY A 174 -22.07 4.81 11.86
C GLY A 174 -23.30 5.42 12.54
N LEU A 175 -24.51 5.07 12.09
CA LEU A 175 -25.75 5.51 12.73
C LEU A 175 -25.90 4.95 14.15
N LEU A 176 -25.68 3.64 14.34
CA LEU A 176 -25.76 3.01 15.66
C LEU A 176 -24.70 3.56 16.62
N GLY A 177 -23.45 3.65 16.18
CA GLY A 177 -22.34 4.17 16.97
C GLY A 177 -22.51 5.65 17.30
N GLY A 178 -23.00 6.44 16.34
CA GLY A 178 -23.33 7.84 16.52
C GLY A 178 -24.48 8.02 17.53
N ALA A 179 -25.58 7.26 17.37
CA ALA A 179 -26.71 7.30 18.29
C ALA A 179 -26.32 6.90 19.72
N LEU A 180 -25.51 5.85 19.87
CA LEU A 180 -25.01 5.41 21.19
C LEU A 180 -24.09 6.46 21.81
N SER A 181 -23.20 7.06 21.04
CA SER A 181 -22.30 8.12 21.51
C SER A 181 -23.09 9.36 21.94
N LEU A 182 -24.08 9.77 21.13
CA LEU A 182 -24.97 10.89 21.47
C LEU A 182 -25.82 10.61 22.70
N ALA A 183 -26.35 9.40 22.85
CA ALA A 183 -27.12 9.01 24.03
C ALA A 183 -26.26 9.03 25.30
N LEU A 184 -25.03 8.52 25.23
CA LEU A 184 -24.08 8.55 26.34
C LEU A 184 -23.65 9.98 26.70
N MET A 185 -23.37 10.82 25.70
CA MET A 185 -23.07 12.23 25.90
C MET A 185 -24.25 12.98 26.49
N TRP A 186 -25.47 12.75 25.98
CA TRP A 186 -26.69 13.37 26.49
C TRP A 186 -26.96 12.97 27.95
N GLY A 187 -26.82 11.69 28.29
CA GLY A 187 -26.97 11.21 29.65
C GLY A 187 -25.92 11.80 30.60
N SER A 188 -24.66 11.85 30.15
CA SER A 188 -23.55 12.41 30.93
C SER A 188 -23.71 13.91 31.15
N TRP A 189 -24.12 14.65 30.11
CA TRP A 189 -24.41 16.08 30.20
C TRP A 189 -25.61 16.37 31.12
N ARG A 190 -26.67 15.56 31.02
CA ARG A 190 -27.85 15.69 31.87
C ARG A 190 -27.52 15.42 33.35
N TYR A 191 -26.71 14.39 33.63
CA TYR A 191 -26.21 14.13 34.97
C TYR A 191 -25.30 15.23 35.51
N ALA A 192 -24.46 15.82 34.67
CA ALA A 192 -23.62 16.95 35.08
C ALA A 192 -24.44 18.23 35.41
N GLY A 193 -25.57 18.43 34.71
CA GLY A 193 -26.48 19.56 34.97
C GLY A 193 -27.41 19.35 36.17
N ASP A 194 -27.78 18.10 36.47
CA ASP A 194 -28.60 17.70 37.61
C ASP A 194 -28.03 16.40 38.21
N THR A 195 -27.12 16.56 39.17
CA THR A 195 -26.35 15.46 39.78
C THR A 195 -27.18 14.58 40.71
N ASP A 196 -28.34 15.04 41.13
CA ASP A 196 -29.28 14.31 41.98
C ASP A 196 -30.33 13.51 41.18
N LEU A 197 -30.35 13.67 39.84
CA LEU A 197 -31.27 12.95 38.94
C LEU A 197 -32.74 13.05 39.36
N GLY A 198 -33.14 14.17 39.98
CA GLY A 198 -34.48 14.38 40.53
C GLY A 198 -34.78 13.58 41.81
N GLY A 199 -33.87 13.59 42.78
CA GLY A 199 -34.02 12.94 44.10
C GLY A 199 -33.67 11.46 44.14
N LEU A 200 -33.13 10.89 43.05
CA LEU A 200 -32.79 9.47 42.99
C LEU A 200 -31.55 9.12 43.81
N LEU A 201 -30.72 10.12 44.11
CA LEU A 201 -29.46 10.01 44.86
C LEU A 201 -29.51 10.80 46.17
N ASP A 202 -30.71 11.10 46.66
CA ASP A 202 -30.93 11.77 47.94
C ASP A 202 -30.26 11.00 49.09
N GLY A 203 -29.36 11.68 49.81
CA GLY A 203 -28.59 11.11 50.92
C GLY A 203 -27.16 10.71 50.60
N VAL A 204 -26.70 10.88 49.34
CA VAL A 204 -25.29 10.74 48.96
C VAL A 204 -24.51 12.02 49.32
N ASP A 205 -23.25 11.87 49.68
CA ASP A 205 -22.36 12.97 50.04
C ASP A 205 -22.27 14.03 48.90
N PRO A 206 -22.58 15.30 49.17
CA PRO A 206 -22.58 16.36 48.16
C PRO A 206 -21.21 16.60 47.52
N ASP A 207 -20.10 16.35 48.23
CA ASP A 207 -18.77 16.48 47.64
C ASP A 207 -18.51 15.38 46.61
N LEU A 208 -18.99 14.16 46.86
CA LEU A 208 -18.88 13.04 45.93
C LEU A 208 -19.73 13.25 44.67
N LEU A 209 -20.94 13.79 44.80
CA LEU A 209 -21.79 14.17 43.67
C LEU A 209 -21.15 15.24 42.79
N ARG A 210 -20.45 16.21 43.39
CA ARG A 210 -19.70 17.24 42.64
C ARG A 210 -18.56 16.65 41.82
N TRP A 211 -17.76 15.74 42.40
CA TRP A 211 -16.71 15.03 41.67
C TRP A 211 -17.28 14.14 40.55
N ALA A 212 -18.41 13.48 40.80
CA ALA A 212 -19.10 12.68 39.80
C ALA A 212 -19.61 13.54 38.62
N GLY A 213 -20.11 14.75 38.88
CA GLY A 213 -20.51 15.70 37.84
C GLY A 213 -19.34 16.11 36.93
N TRP A 214 -18.17 16.41 37.51
CA TRP A 214 -16.95 16.64 36.73
C TRP A 214 -16.53 15.41 35.93
N GLY A 215 -16.61 14.22 36.53
CA GLY A 215 -16.36 12.95 35.85
C GLY A 215 -17.27 12.76 34.63
N ALA A 216 -18.55 13.11 34.75
CA ALA A 216 -19.50 13.01 33.65
C ALA A 216 -19.21 14.00 32.51
N LEU A 217 -18.72 15.21 32.81
CA LEU A 217 -18.25 16.13 31.77
C LEU A 217 -17.05 15.58 31.00
N VAL A 218 -16.11 14.93 31.71
CA VAL A 218 -14.97 14.25 31.06
C VAL A 218 -15.46 13.12 30.16
N VAL A 219 -16.41 12.29 30.62
CA VAL A 219 -17.01 11.22 29.80
C VAL A 219 -17.73 11.80 28.57
N CYS A 220 -18.45 12.91 28.73
CA CYS A 220 -19.08 13.62 27.61
C CYS A 220 -18.05 14.09 26.58
N ALA A 221 -16.95 14.72 27.03
CA ALA A 221 -15.87 15.14 26.16
C ALA A 221 -15.18 13.96 25.45
N LEU A 222 -14.93 12.85 26.16
CA LEU A 222 -14.38 11.62 25.56
C LEU A 222 -15.32 11.00 24.53
N GLY A 223 -16.64 11.19 24.66
CA GLY A 223 -17.66 10.76 23.70
C GLY A 223 -17.54 11.41 22.31
N LEU A 224 -16.84 12.54 22.19
CA LEU A 224 -16.57 13.20 20.90
C LEU A 224 -15.70 12.33 19.97
N VAL A 225 -14.79 11.52 20.53
CA VAL A 225 -13.90 10.65 19.76
C VAL A 225 -14.67 9.55 19.02
N PRO A 226 -15.46 8.67 19.68
CA PRO A 226 -16.27 7.68 18.97
C PRO A 226 -17.36 8.32 18.11
N LEU A 227 -17.88 9.50 18.48
CA LEU A 227 -18.82 10.25 17.63
C LEU A 227 -18.15 10.69 16.31
N GLY A 228 -16.95 11.24 16.36
CA GLY A 228 -16.17 11.60 15.17
C GLY A 228 -15.83 10.38 14.30
N TYR A 229 -15.48 9.25 14.93
CA TYR A 229 -15.25 7.98 14.23
C TYR A 229 -16.53 7.48 13.52
N ALA A 230 -17.68 7.54 14.20
CA ALA A 230 -18.96 7.13 13.63
C ALA A 230 -19.42 8.07 12.51
N ALA A 231 -19.23 9.38 12.66
CA ALA A 231 -19.55 10.39 11.66
C ALA A 231 -18.70 10.23 10.39
N THR A 232 -17.40 9.96 10.54
CA THR A 232 -16.51 9.69 9.40
C THR A 232 -16.85 8.38 8.71
N GLU A 233 -17.15 7.30 9.45
CA GLU A 233 -17.61 6.03 8.88
C GLU A 233 -18.95 6.19 8.13
N LEU A 234 -19.89 6.95 8.69
CA LEU A 234 -21.18 7.27 8.05
C LEU A 234 -20.99 8.06 6.76
N TRP A 235 -20.21 9.15 6.80
CA TRP A 235 -19.92 9.97 5.62
C TRP A 235 -19.23 9.17 4.51
N ARG A 236 -18.22 8.36 4.85
CA ARG A 236 -17.56 7.46 3.88
C ARG A 236 -18.56 6.46 3.28
N GLY A 237 -19.42 5.85 4.10
CA GLY A 237 -20.46 4.93 3.64
C GLY A 237 -21.49 5.56 2.72
N VAL A 238 -21.97 6.77 3.03
CA VAL A 238 -22.91 7.51 2.17
C VAL A 238 -22.25 7.87 0.85
N ALA A 239 -21.04 8.46 0.88
CA ALA A 239 -20.34 8.87 -0.34
C ALA A 239 -20.01 7.70 -1.27
N ASP A 240 -19.58 6.57 -0.70
CA ASP A 240 -19.25 5.37 -1.47
C ASP A 240 -20.48 4.63 -1.99
N SER A 241 -21.67 4.86 -1.42
CA SER A 241 -22.90 4.29 -1.99
C SER A 241 -23.15 4.79 -3.42
N PHE A 242 -22.71 6.01 -3.73
CA PHE A 242 -22.85 6.64 -5.05
C PHE A 242 -21.60 6.53 -5.94
N SER A 243 -20.47 6.07 -5.39
CA SER A 243 -19.19 6.05 -6.10
C SER A 243 -18.71 4.62 -6.32
N VAL A 244 -18.58 4.20 -7.59
CA VAL A 244 -17.87 2.98 -7.98
C VAL A 244 -16.70 3.40 -8.85
N ARG A 245 -15.50 2.89 -8.58
CA ARG A 245 -14.34 3.05 -9.46
C ARG A 245 -13.86 1.68 -9.90
N THR A 246 -13.69 1.51 -11.21
CA THR A 246 -12.99 0.37 -11.78
C THR A 246 -11.52 0.73 -11.94
N VAL A 247 -10.65 -0.16 -11.50
CA VAL A 247 -9.21 0.07 -11.45
C VAL A 247 -8.49 -1.13 -12.03
N ASP A 248 -7.61 -0.89 -12.99
CA ASP A 248 -6.76 -1.91 -13.58
C ASP A 248 -5.35 -1.82 -12.98
N GLY A 249 -4.75 -2.95 -12.61
CA GLY A 249 -3.42 -2.97 -12.01
C GLY A 249 -2.85 -4.36 -11.82
N VAL A 250 -1.67 -4.43 -11.20
CA VAL A 250 -0.98 -5.68 -10.85
C VAL A 250 -1.08 -5.93 -9.36
N VAL A 251 -1.46 -7.14 -8.97
CA VAL A 251 -1.47 -7.55 -7.56
C VAL A 251 -0.04 -7.65 -7.05
N LEU A 252 0.36 -6.75 -6.16
CA LEU A 252 1.70 -6.76 -5.58
C LEU A 252 1.81 -7.73 -4.41
N ARG A 253 0.80 -7.76 -3.54
CA ARG A 253 0.82 -8.55 -2.31
C ARG A 253 -0.53 -9.14 -1.99
N THR A 254 -0.53 -10.41 -1.63
CA THR A 254 -1.65 -11.11 -0.98
C THR A 254 -1.20 -11.54 0.41
N ARG A 255 -1.96 -11.15 1.45
CA ARG A 255 -1.64 -11.51 2.84
C ARG A 255 -2.88 -11.89 3.63
N ALA A 256 -2.76 -13.01 4.34
CA ALA A 256 -3.69 -13.45 5.36
C ALA A 256 -3.13 -13.06 6.73
N ARG A 257 -3.80 -12.15 7.46
CA ARG A 257 -3.37 -11.77 8.81
C ARG A 257 -4.33 -12.32 9.85
N SER A 258 -3.80 -13.05 10.83
CA SER A 258 -4.58 -13.46 12.00
C SER A 258 -5.20 -12.22 12.64
N GLY A 259 -6.54 -12.22 12.74
CA GLY A 259 -7.29 -11.00 13.00
C GLY A 259 -7.02 -10.42 14.40
N GLY A 260 -6.75 -9.12 14.48
CA GLY A 260 -6.95 -8.33 15.69
C GLY A 260 -8.45 -8.24 16.07
N LEU A 261 -8.78 -7.56 17.19
CA LEU A 261 -10.13 -7.52 17.81
C LEU A 261 -11.26 -7.65 16.76
N GLN A 262 -11.98 -8.78 16.82
CA GLN A 262 -13.12 -9.04 15.95
C GLN A 262 -14.34 -8.26 16.48
N PRO A 263 -15.19 -7.73 15.58
CA PRO A 263 -16.46 -7.15 16.00
C PRO A 263 -17.33 -8.22 16.69
N PRO A 264 -18.20 -7.83 17.64
CA PRO A 264 -19.08 -8.76 18.36
C PRO A 264 -19.92 -9.63 17.40
N LYS A 265 -20.28 -10.85 17.84
CA LYS A 265 -21.08 -11.82 17.05
C LYS A 265 -22.34 -11.19 16.42
N VAL A 266 -23.00 -10.28 17.13
CA VAL A 266 -24.20 -9.56 16.66
C VAL A 266 -23.91 -8.69 15.45
N VAL A 267 -22.78 -7.96 15.43
CA VAL A 267 -22.40 -7.13 14.28
C VAL A 267 -22.02 -8.02 13.09
N ARG A 268 -21.29 -9.11 13.34
CA ARG A 268 -20.93 -10.09 12.30
C ARG A 268 -22.16 -10.69 11.62
N TYR A 269 -23.22 -10.93 12.37
CA TYR A 269 -24.48 -11.47 11.85
C TYR A 269 -25.06 -10.61 10.71
N PHE A 270 -25.00 -9.28 10.83
CA PHE A 270 -25.54 -8.36 9.82
C PHE A 270 -24.53 -7.99 8.72
N SER A 271 -23.24 -7.89 9.05
CA SER A 271 -22.22 -7.48 8.06
C SER A 271 -21.70 -8.64 7.20
N GLU A 272 -21.81 -9.89 7.68
CA GLU A 272 -21.20 -11.07 7.08
C GLU A 272 -22.17 -12.27 7.09
N PRO A 273 -23.30 -12.21 6.33
CA PRO A 273 -24.35 -13.23 6.39
C PRO A 273 -23.86 -14.64 5.96
N ALA A 274 -22.84 -14.72 5.11
CA ALA A 274 -22.20 -15.97 4.70
C ALA A 274 -21.43 -16.70 5.84
N ARG A 275 -21.30 -16.07 7.03
CA ARG A 275 -20.48 -16.52 8.15
C ARG A 275 -21.28 -17.08 9.33
N ARG A 276 -22.57 -17.34 9.12
CA ARG A 276 -23.48 -17.86 10.15
C ARG A 276 -23.06 -19.29 10.52
N GLY A 277 -22.62 -19.50 11.77
CA GLY A 277 -22.31 -20.83 12.31
C GLY A 277 -20.84 -21.24 12.38
N GLN A 278 -19.89 -20.40 11.96
CA GLN A 278 -18.44 -20.70 12.06
C GLN A 278 -17.80 -20.01 13.27
N GLU A 279 -17.20 -20.82 14.16
CA GLU A 279 -16.57 -20.35 15.41
C GLU A 279 -15.12 -19.91 15.26
N GLU A 280 -14.41 -20.41 14.24
CA GLU A 280 -12.98 -20.12 14.09
C GLU A 280 -12.69 -18.65 13.76
N ARG A 281 -11.61 -18.14 14.34
CA ARG A 281 -11.09 -16.79 14.06
C ARG A 281 -10.44 -16.77 12.68
N GLU A 282 -11.26 -16.66 11.64
CA GLU A 282 -10.73 -16.54 10.28
C GLU A 282 -9.83 -15.29 10.13
N PRO A 283 -8.69 -15.42 9.43
CA PRO A 283 -7.79 -14.31 9.16
C PRO A 283 -8.47 -13.24 8.29
N ARG A 284 -7.97 -12.00 8.40
CA ARG A 284 -8.32 -10.91 7.50
C ARG A 284 -7.46 -11.04 6.24
N TRP A 285 -8.12 -11.09 5.10
CA TRP A 285 -7.49 -11.21 3.79
C TRP A 285 -7.25 -9.83 3.20
N TYR A 286 -6.03 -9.58 2.74
CA TYR A 286 -5.61 -8.31 2.15
C TYR A 286 -5.01 -8.53 0.78
N VAL A 287 -5.36 -7.66 -0.16
CA VAL A 287 -4.84 -7.62 -1.53
C VAL A 287 -4.40 -6.19 -1.83
N ALA A 288 -3.16 -6.02 -2.23
CA ALA A 288 -2.61 -4.72 -2.67
C ALA A 288 -2.42 -4.74 -4.19
N VAL A 289 -2.98 -3.75 -4.88
CA VAL A 289 -2.94 -3.65 -6.34
C VAL A 289 -2.30 -2.34 -6.76
N ASP A 290 -1.24 -2.41 -7.56
CA ASP A 290 -0.59 -1.22 -8.10
C ASP A 290 -1.15 -0.85 -9.48
N THR A 291 -1.60 0.39 -9.58
CA THR A 291 -2.15 1.03 -10.78
C THR A 291 -1.12 1.85 -11.54
N GLY A 292 0.06 2.10 -10.94
CA GLY A 292 1.07 3.00 -11.46
C GLY A 292 0.91 4.46 -11.01
N GLU A 293 -0.24 4.86 -10.43
CA GLU A 293 -0.52 6.27 -10.10
C GLU A 293 0.31 6.80 -8.92
N SER A 294 0.61 5.95 -7.92
CA SER A 294 1.24 6.36 -6.66
C SER A 294 2.34 5.38 -6.23
N PRO A 295 3.43 5.85 -5.59
CA PRO A 295 4.46 4.98 -4.99
C PRO A 295 4.01 4.35 -3.66
N ARG A 296 2.84 4.74 -3.14
CA ARG A 296 2.19 4.12 -1.98
C ARG A 296 0.83 3.58 -2.38
N VAL A 297 0.54 2.36 -1.96
CA VAL A 297 -0.70 1.65 -2.28
C VAL A 297 -1.30 1.09 -1.00
N ASP A 298 -2.59 1.35 -0.79
CA ASP A 298 -3.34 0.77 0.33
C ASP A 298 -3.78 -0.65 0.00
N ALA A 299 -3.51 -1.58 0.91
CA ALA A 299 -4.02 -2.93 0.83
C ALA A 299 -5.51 -2.95 1.15
N TRP A 300 -6.31 -3.41 0.19
CA TRP A 300 -7.75 -3.58 0.38
C TRP A 300 -8.04 -4.83 1.17
N ARG A 301 -8.94 -4.72 2.14
CA ARG A 301 -9.48 -5.88 2.84
C ARG A 301 -10.53 -6.53 1.96
N VAL A 302 -10.29 -7.78 1.57
CA VAL A 302 -11.15 -8.55 0.68
C VAL A 302 -11.85 -9.71 1.40
N ARG A 303 -12.85 -10.29 0.75
CA ARG A 303 -13.48 -11.54 1.20
C ARG A 303 -12.64 -12.72 0.72
N ARG A 304 -12.75 -13.86 1.41
CA ARG A 304 -12.01 -15.09 1.09
C ARG A 304 -12.17 -15.51 -0.37
N HIS A 305 -13.40 -15.55 -0.89
CA HIS A 305 -13.63 -15.92 -2.29
C HIS A 305 -12.94 -14.98 -3.30
N VAL A 306 -12.77 -13.69 -2.99
CA VAL A 306 -12.02 -12.75 -3.84
C VAL A 306 -10.52 -12.99 -3.69
N TYR A 307 -10.06 -13.24 -2.47
CA TYR A 307 -8.67 -13.55 -2.18
C TYR A 307 -8.19 -14.81 -2.92
N ASP A 308 -9.03 -15.85 -2.97
CA ASP A 308 -8.70 -17.12 -3.61
C ASP A 308 -8.67 -17.02 -5.15
N GLN A 309 -9.26 -15.95 -5.74
CA GLN A 309 -9.27 -15.72 -7.19
C GLN A 309 -8.04 -14.96 -7.71
N VAL A 310 -7.18 -14.46 -6.83
CA VAL A 310 -6.08 -13.58 -7.19
C VAL A 310 -4.73 -14.10 -6.70
N HIS A 311 -3.74 -14.00 -7.57
CA HIS A 311 -2.35 -14.34 -7.27
C HIS A 311 -1.45 -13.10 -7.32
N GLN A 312 -0.35 -13.13 -6.57
CA GLN A 312 0.66 -12.09 -6.69
C GLN A 312 1.22 -12.06 -8.12
N HIS A 313 1.57 -10.87 -8.60
CA HIS A 313 2.03 -10.57 -9.95
C HIS A 313 0.97 -10.77 -11.06
N GLN A 314 -0.28 -11.06 -10.69
CA GLN A 314 -1.37 -11.17 -11.65
C GLN A 314 -1.94 -9.79 -12.01
N ARG A 315 -2.27 -9.58 -13.29
CA ARG A 315 -3.03 -8.42 -13.74
C ARG A 315 -4.51 -8.61 -13.45
N VAL A 316 -5.10 -7.63 -12.79
CA VAL A 316 -6.49 -7.68 -12.34
C VAL A 316 -7.20 -6.36 -12.62
N ARG A 317 -8.50 -6.47 -12.90
CA ARG A 317 -9.47 -5.38 -12.86
C ARG A 317 -10.26 -5.48 -11.57
N VAL A 318 -10.26 -4.43 -10.78
CA VAL A 318 -10.92 -4.40 -9.47
C VAL A 318 -12.03 -3.36 -9.47
N GLU A 319 -13.21 -3.76 -9.01
CA GLU A 319 -14.29 -2.82 -8.70
C GLU A 319 -14.21 -2.43 -7.22
N VAL A 320 -13.82 -1.19 -6.96
CA VAL A 320 -13.59 -0.70 -5.60
C VAL A 320 -14.41 0.55 -5.28
N ARG A 321 -14.80 0.65 -4.01
CA ARG A 321 -15.39 1.86 -3.43
C ARG A 321 -14.25 2.74 -2.87
N PRO A 322 -14.05 3.96 -3.39
CA PRO A 322 -12.78 4.68 -3.22
C PRO A 322 -12.50 5.13 -1.78
N ARG A 323 -13.51 5.42 -0.95
CA ARG A 323 -13.28 5.97 0.40
C ARG A 323 -13.25 4.91 1.51
N LEU A 324 -13.94 3.79 1.32
CA LEU A 324 -13.96 2.65 2.22
C LEU A 324 -12.96 1.57 1.79
N GLY A 325 -12.43 1.60 0.56
CA GLY A 325 -11.58 0.53 0.05
C GLY A 325 -12.31 -0.82 -0.05
N HIS A 326 -13.64 -0.78 -0.20
CA HIS A 326 -14.45 -2.00 -0.31
C HIS A 326 -14.36 -2.56 -1.72
N VAL A 327 -13.80 -3.75 -1.85
CA VAL A 327 -13.70 -4.49 -3.12
C VAL A 327 -14.97 -5.30 -3.32
N ARG A 328 -15.71 -5.00 -4.39
CA ARG A 328 -16.93 -5.71 -4.77
C ARG A 328 -16.63 -6.99 -5.53
N SER A 329 -15.75 -6.88 -6.51
CA SER A 329 -15.35 -7.97 -7.41
C SER A 329 -13.94 -7.73 -7.92
N VAL A 330 -13.29 -8.83 -8.30
CA VAL A 330 -12.02 -8.81 -9.02
C VAL A 330 -12.17 -9.69 -10.24
N THR A 331 -11.76 -9.17 -11.38
CA THR A 331 -11.73 -9.90 -12.65
C THR A 331 -10.26 -10.02 -13.09
N PRO A 332 -9.69 -11.23 -13.08
CA PRO A 332 -8.39 -11.48 -13.67
C PRO A 332 -8.36 -11.07 -15.15
N LEU A 333 -7.41 -10.21 -15.54
CA LEU A 333 -7.23 -9.78 -16.92
C LEU A 333 -6.16 -10.67 -17.58
N GLY A 334 -6.54 -11.91 -17.91
CA GLY A 334 -5.73 -12.88 -18.67
C GLY A 334 -4.67 -13.65 -17.86
N GLY A 335 -4.55 -14.96 -18.15
CA GLY A 335 -3.48 -15.85 -17.68
C GLY A 335 -3.48 -16.15 -16.18
N GLY A 336 -4.63 -16.46 -15.59
CA GLY A 336 -4.66 -17.00 -14.22
C GLY A 336 -4.01 -18.38 -14.21
N VAL A 337 -2.79 -18.47 -13.72
CA VAL A 337 -2.20 -19.77 -13.38
C VAL A 337 -2.88 -20.27 -12.12
N ASP A 338 -3.69 -21.32 -12.28
CA ASP A 338 -4.30 -22.07 -11.19
C ASP A 338 -3.20 -22.83 -10.44
N VAL A 339 -2.54 -22.18 -9.48
CA VAL A 339 -1.46 -22.79 -8.68
C VAL A 339 -1.98 -23.99 -7.86
N ALA A 340 -3.29 -24.02 -7.58
CA ALA A 340 -3.94 -25.10 -6.82
C ALA A 340 -4.14 -26.40 -7.62
N SER A 341 -4.07 -26.35 -8.95
CA SER A 341 -4.31 -27.52 -9.83
C SER A 341 -3.03 -28.05 -10.48
N ALA A 342 -1.88 -27.42 -10.25
CA ALA A 342 -0.58 -27.93 -10.68
C ALA A 342 -0.09 -29.03 -9.73
N GLU A 343 -0.90 -30.07 -9.55
CA GLU A 343 -0.36 -31.39 -9.24
C GLU A 343 0.58 -31.73 -10.41
N ALA A 344 1.84 -32.06 -10.09
CA ALA A 344 2.83 -32.42 -11.09
C ALA A 344 2.18 -33.41 -12.06
N PRO A 345 2.12 -33.14 -13.38
CA PRO A 345 1.54 -34.11 -14.30
C PRO A 345 2.34 -35.40 -14.10
N ALA A 346 1.66 -36.44 -13.62
CA ALA A 346 2.18 -37.79 -13.69
C ALA A 346 2.69 -37.98 -15.13
N PRO A 347 3.90 -38.54 -15.33
CA PRO A 347 4.50 -38.61 -16.65
C PRO A 347 3.50 -39.27 -17.59
N ALA A 348 2.90 -38.48 -18.47
CA ALA A 348 1.95 -38.96 -19.44
C ALA A 348 2.73 -39.80 -20.43
N GLU A 349 2.59 -41.13 -20.32
CA GLU A 349 3.01 -42.07 -21.35
C GLU A 349 2.36 -41.64 -22.67
N GLY A 350 3.14 -40.99 -23.55
CA GLY A 350 2.71 -40.71 -24.93
C GLY A 350 2.81 -39.28 -25.44
N THR A 351 3.40 -38.32 -24.73
CA THR A 351 3.73 -37.02 -25.36
C THR A 351 5.03 -37.17 -26.16
N PRO A 352 5.08 -36.84 -27.47
CA PRO A 352 6.30 -36.95 -28.25
C PRO A 352 7.36 -36.05 -27.62
N ALA A 353 8.50 -36.63 -27.29
CA ALA A 353 9.64 -35.91 -26.75
C ALA A 353 9.88 -34.65 -27.59
N ALA A 354 9.93 -33.49 -26.93
CA ALA A 354 10.42 -32.26 -27.53
C ALA A 354 11.74 -32.60 -28.23
N SER A 355 11.74 -32.49 -29.56
CA SER A 355 12.87 -32.93 -30.37
C SER A 355 14.14 -32.23 -29.87
N PRO A 356 15.27 -32.97 -29.68
CA PRO A 356 16.55 -32.42 -29.24
C PRO A 356 17.02 -31.21 -30.06
N GLY A 357 16.50 -31.05 -31.29
CA GLY A 357 16.83 -29.96 -32.20
C GLY A 357 16.43 -28.57 -31.73
N GLY A 358 15.38 -28.39 -30.91
CA GLY A 358 14.91 -27.04 -30.55
C GLY A 358 15.93 -26.23 -29.75
N ALA A 359 16.62 -26.87 -28.80
CA ALA A 359 17.66 -26.23 -28.01
C ALA A 359 18.93 -25.95 -28.82
N ASP A 360 19.24 -26.80 -29.80
CA ASP A 360 20.42 -26.64 -30.66
C ASP A 360 20.17 -25.63 -31.79
N GLU A 361 18.96 -25.54 -32.31
CA GLU A 361 18.51 -24.47 -33.22
C GLU A 361 18.53 -23.11 -32.51
N LEU A 362 18.09 -23.05 -31.25
CA LEU A 362 18.20 -21.86 -30.40
C LEU A 362 19.66 -21.43 -30.16
N ARG A 363 20.55 -22.39 -29.92
CA ARG A 363 22.00 -22.12 -29.78
C ARG A 363 22.64 -21.69 -31.10
N ALA A 364 22.23 -22.28 -32.23
CA ALA A 364 22.72 -21.93 -33.56
C ALA A 364 22.26 -20.52 -33.97
N ALA A 365 20.98 -20.18 -33.75
CA ALA A 365 20.44 -18.85 -33.98
C ALA A 365 21.15 -17.79 -33.12
N ALA A 366 21.43 -18.10 -31.85
CA ALA A 366 22.17 -17.20 -30.96
C ALA A 366 23.63 -16.97 -31.39
N ARG A 367 24.32 -18.00 -31.93
CA ARG A 367 25.69 -17.86 -32.49
C ARG A 367 25.71 -17.04 -33.78
N ALA A 368 24.79 -17.32 -34.70
CA ALA A 368 24.70 -16.58 -35.96
C ALA A 368 24.46 -15.07 -35.74
N LEU A 369 23.69 -14.71 -34.69
CA LEU A 369 23.43 -13.32 -34.33
C LEU A 369 24.62 -12.65 -33.61
N ALA A 370 25.49 -13.44 -32.97
CA ALA A 370 26.71 -12.96 -32.32
C ALA A 370 27.87 -12.77 -33.32
N GLU A 371 27.91 -13.55 -34.40
CA GLU A 371 28.95 -13.48 -35.44
C GLU A 371 28.62 -12.47 -36.56
N GLY A 372 27.36 -12.02 -36.65
CA GLY A 372 26.89 -11.01 -37.62
C GLY A 372 27.02 -9.54 -37.17
N ARG A 373 27.74 -9.26 -36.08
CA ARG A 373 28.11 -7.93 -35.59
C ARG A 373 29.62 -7.83 -35.48
#